data_AF-A0A2V7Y9G5-F1
#
_entry.id   AF-A0A2V7Y9G5-F1
#
_cell.length_a   1.000
_cell.length_b   1.000
_cell.length_c   1.000
_cell.angle_alpha   90.00
_cell.angle_beta   90.00
_cell.angle_gamma   90.00
#
_symmetry.space_group_name_H-M   'P 1'
#
loop_
_entity.id
_entity.type
_entity.pdbx_description
1 polymer ?
#
loop_
_entity_poly.entity_id
_entity_poly.type
_entity_poly.pdbx_seq_one_letter_code
_entity_poly.pdbx_strand_id
1 'polypeptide(L)'
;MRDVRTAGQRLRRKERKRLEVEGQPLPRRRAYRAAQAVLDQGIHLWKMADNKTRLALMLLGPLNALLLALLANMEIFDAIPQRERFAIIVGVVVYTGSAMAMFMLAIVTLRPEETKALFTEPRADDHDAPLGVRHYEDILRQDIEEYTRAWQRVTRAQLVAEVAEQAHAVAEANRRKFRALYYLFQGLLGMFALAVVLMVSIGGTLVLEGDSEKIELKRGKFHGKITIPAIIHPSSTPIPAASGTGRDWARFPPVVDVSTKEEVVGLGDVHGTYDRVVHLLETGGLIRADRHAPGGFAWTGGKRTLVSVGDLIDKGPQSLEVLDLMMSLQRQAPAAGGAVIVTLGNHEAEFLAHPGKKKAIEFERELDARGIDYRDVAAGKNEYGQFMLGMPLAARVNGWFFAHGGSTSGQSLKQLAQHFREVVDSGRWKNPFLVGDDSLLEARKWWKDGSDARDLSALPAGHIVFGHDPGAFRDKGTIQARNDGRLFLIDVGMTRAFDYSKGALLLIDRKDGQDIATSMDSSGARHEVWRGKAS
;
A
#
# COMPACT_ATOMS: atom_id res chain seq x y z
N MET A 1 -33.43 6.70 -67.00
CA MET A 1 -34.20 5.67 -66.24
C MET A 1 -33.59 4.26 -66.23
N ARG A 2 -32.60 3.91 -67.07
CA ARG A 2 -32.01 2.55 -67.10
C ARG A 2 -30.96 2.25 -66.01
N ASP A 3 -30.30 3.26 -65.43
CA ASP A 3 -29.17 3.04 -64.50
C ASP A 3 -29.53 2.73 -63.04
N VAL A 4 -30.69 3.19 -62.56
CA VAL A 4 -31.08 3.00 -61.15
C VAL A 4 -31.51 1.55 -60.87
N ARG A 5 -32.09 0.85 -61.85
CA ARG A 5 -32.49 -0.57 -61.72
C ARG A 5 -31.28 -1.52 -61.67
N THR A 6 -30.22 -1.23 -62.42
CA THR A 6 -28.98 -2.04 -62.47
C THR A 6 -28.15 -1.93 -61.20
N ALA A 7 -28.09 -0.74 -60.59
CA ALA A 7 -27.41 -0.53 -59.31
C ALA A 7 -28.11 -1.27 -58.16
N GLY A 8 -29.45 -1.19 -58.09
CA GLY A 8 -30.25 -1.91 -57.09
C GLY A 8 -30.18 -3.45 -57.23
N GLN A 9 -30.12 -3.97 -58.47
CA GLN A 9 -29.93 -5.40 -58.71
C GLN A 9 -28.52 -5.90 -58.35
N ARG A 10 -27.48 -5.09 -58.57
CA ARG A 10 -26.09 -5.42 -58.17
C ARG A 10 -25.93 -5.45 -56.65
N LEU A 11 -26.54 -4.51 -55.93
CA LEU A 11 -26.56 -4.48 -54.46
C LEU A 11 -27.25 -5.74 -53.89
N ARG A 12 -28.46 -6.08 -54.38
CA ARG A 12 -29.16 -7.30 -53.94
C ARG A 12 -28.40 -8.58 -54.26
N ARG A 13 -27.69 -8.67 -55.40
CA ARG A 13 -26.87 -9.84 -55.75
C ARG A 13 -25.61 -9.95 -54.89
N LYS A 14 -25.04 -8.81 -54.48
CA LYS A 14 -23.89 -8.75 -53.57
C LYS A 14 -24.29 -9.11 -52.15
N GLU A 15 -25.45 -8.65 -51.68
CA GLU A 15 -26.06 -9.07 -50.42
C GLU A 15 -26.42 -10.56 -50.43
N ARG A 16 -27.03 -11.07 -51.50
CA ARG A 16 -27.36 -12.49 -51.61
C ARG A 16 -26.11 -13.37 -51.63
N LYS A 17 -25.05 -12.96 -52.33
CA LYS A 17 -23.74 -13.64 -52.27
C LYS A 17 -23.09 -13.54 -50.89
N ARG A 18 -23.28 -12.44 -50.17
CA ARG A 18 -22.76 -12.26 -48.80
C ARG A 18 -23.49 -13.20 -47.83
N LEU A 19 -24.83 -13.30 -47.95
CA LEU A 19 -25.67 -14.24 -47.22
C LEU A 19 -25.37 -15.71 -47.59
N GLU A 20 -25.11 -16.01 -48.87
CA GLU A 20 -24.67 -17.35 -49.33
C GLU A 20 -23.30 -17.74 -48.76
N VAL A 21 -22.38 -16.79 -48.59
CA VAL A 21 -21.07 -17.01 -47.95
C VAL A 21 -21.20 -17.09 -46.42
N GLU A 22 -22.12 -16.35 -45.80
CA GLU A 22 -22.43 -16.41 -44.37
C GLU A 22 -23.10 -17.73 -43.97
N GLY A 23 -23.79 -18.41 -44.90
CA GLY A 23 -24.41 -19.72 -44.69
C GLY A 23 -23.52 -20.95 -44.92
N GLN A 24 -22.26 -20.77 -45.38
CA GLN A 24 -21.35 -21.90 -45.63
C GLN A 24 -20.55 -22.30 -44.37
N PRO A 25 -20.37 -23.60 -44.10
CA PRO A 25 -19.54 -24.07 -43.00
C PRO A 25 -18.11 -23.50 -43.10
N LEU A 26 -17.57 -23.03 -41.97
CA LEU A 26 -16.21 -22.50 -41.92
C LEU A 26 -15.19 -23.56 -42.36
N PRO A 27 -14.15 -23.18 -43.12
CA PRO A 27 -13.02 -24.07 -43.39
C PRO A 27 -12.42 -24.59 -42.08
N ARG A 28 -12.09 -25.88 -41.99
CA ARG A 28 -11.66 -26.57 -40.76
C ARG A 28 -10.55 -25.83 -39.97
N ARG A 29 -9.59 -25.18 -40.65
CA ARG A 29 -8.55 -24.34 -40.01
C ARG A 29 -9.09 -23.06 -39.34
N ARG A 30 -10.09 -22.42 -39.95
CA ARG A 30 -10.75 -21.23 -39.38
C ARG A 30 -11.68 -21.63 -38.24
N ALA A 31 -12.39 -22.74 -38.38
CA ALA A 31 -13.23 -23.30 -37.31
C ALA A 31 -12.41 -23.61 -36.05
N TYR A 32 -11.25 -24.27 -36.20
CA TYR A 32 -10.35 -24.54 -35.07
C TYR A 32 -9.86 -23.28 -34.36
N ARG A 33 -9.37 -22.28 -35.11
CA ARG A 33 -8.94 -21.01 -34.51
C ARG A 33 -10.09 -20.25 -33.84
N ALA A 34 -11.29 -20.29 -34.42
CA ALA A 34 -12.47 -19.68 -33.81
C ALA A 34 -12.85 -20.40 -32.51
N ALA A 35 -12.84 -21.73 -32.48
CA ALA A 35 -13.11 -22.51 -31.29
C ALA A 35 -12.08 -22.24 -30.17
N GLN A 36 -10.78 -22.15 -30.52
CA GLN A 36 -9.73 -21.77 -29.58
C GLN A 36 -9.95 -20.36 -29.00
N ALA A 37 -10.30 -19.39 -29.85
CA ALA A 37 -10.57 -18.03 -29.39
C ALA A 37 -11.75 -17.97 -28.40
N VAL A 38 -12.80 -18.77 -28.63
CA VAL A 38 -13.94 -18.87 -27.71
C VAL A 38 -13.50 -19.49 -26.37
N LEU A 39 -12.70 -20.56 -26.41
CA LEU A 39 -12.15 -21.18 -25.20
C LEU A 39 -11.28 -20.20 -24.40
N ASP A 40 -10.36 -19.50 -25.07
CA ASP A 40 -9.48 -18.49 -24.46
C ASP A 40 -10.29 -17.35 -23.81
N GLN A 41 -11.33 -16.87 -24.51
CA GLN A 41 -12.25 -15.88 -23.98
C GLN A 41 -12.99 -16.41 -22.73
N GLY A 42 -13.44 -17.67 -22.76
CA GLY A 42 -14.08 -18.32 -21.62
C GLY A 42 -13.15 -18.42 -20.40
N ILE A 43 -11.89 -18.79 -20.60
CA ILE A 43 -10.88 -18.84 -19.52
C ILE A 43 -10.59 -17.44 -18.97
N HIS A 44 -10.54 -16.43 -19.84
CA HIS A 44 -10.36 -15.04 -19.40
C HIS A 44 -11.54 -14.56 -18.54
N LEU A 45 -12.78 -14.86 -18.94
CA LEU A 45 -13.97 -14.53 -18.16
C LEU A 45 -13.97 -15.22 -16.79
N TRP A 46 -13.50 -16.46 -16.73
CA TRP A 46 -13.34 -17.20 -15.48
C TRP A 46 -12.36 -16.49 -14.54
N LYS A 47 -11.14 -16.20 -15.01
CA LYS A 47 -10.12 -15.49 -14.21
C LYS A 47 -10.63 -14.12 -13.73
N MET A 48 -11.39 -13.42 -14.57
CA MET A 48 -12.02 -12.16 -14.19
C MET A 48 -13.03 -12.34 -13.06
N ALA A 49 -13.86 -13.39 -13.09
CA ALA A 49 -14.80 -13.69 -12.03
C ALA A 49 -14.09 -14.00 -10.70
N ASP A 50 -13.00 -14.75 -10.72
CA ASP A 50 -12.20 -15.05 -9.51
C ASP A 50 -11.56 -13.77 -8.93
N ASN A 51 -10.99 -12.91 -9.79
CA ASN A 51 -10.43 -11.63 -9.36
C ASN A 51 -11.49 -10.70 -8.74
N LYS A 52 -12.68 -10.61 -9.35
CA LYS A 52 -13.80 -9.82 -8.80
C LYS A 52 -14.32 -10.39 -7.47
N THR A 53 -14.28 -11.71 -7.31
CA THR A 53 -14.66 -12.35 -6.04
C THR A 53 -13.66 -12.04 -4.93
N ARG A 54 -12.34 -12.04 -5.23
CA ARG A 54 -11.32 -11.61 -4.27
C ARG A 54 -11.48 -10.16 -3.86
N LEU A 55 -11.82 -9.28 -4.81
CA LEU A 55 -12.12 -7.88 -4.51
C LEU A 55 -13.34 -7.76 -3.57
N ALA A 56 -14.41 -8.52 -3.81
CA ALA A 56 -15.57 -8.54 -2.92
C ALA A 56 -15.21 -9.01 -1.50
N LEU A 57 -14.35 -10.02 -1.35
CA LEU A 57 -13.82 -10.45 -0.04
C LEU A 57 -12.96 -9.37 0.64
N MET A 58 -12.13 -8.65 -0.13
CA MET A 58 -11.34 -7.53 0.38
C MET A 58 -12.22 -6.37 0.88
N LEU A 59 -13.38 -6.15 0.26
CA LEU A 59 -14.34 -5.11 0.68
C LEU A 59 -15.18 -5.55 1.90
N LEU A 60 -15.48 -6.84 2.02
CA LEU A 60 -16.25 -7.40 3.13
C LEU A 60 -15.52 -7.25 4.48
N GLY A 61 -14.19 -7.34 4.48
CA GLY A 61 -13.35 -7.24 5.68
C GLY A 61 -13.49 -5.88 6.41
N PRO A 62 -13.17 -4.75 5.77
CA PRO A 62 -13.32 -3.42 6.36
C PRO A 62 -14.75 -3.09 6.80
N LEU A 63 -15.75 -3.48 5.99
CA LEU A 63 -17.16 -3.23 6.29
C LEU A 63 -17.59 -3.95 7.59
N ASN A 64 -17.18 -5.21 7.75
CA ASN A 64 -17.45 -5.98 8.96
C ASN A 64 -16.62 -5.51 10.18
N ALA A 65 -15.38 -5.08 9.96
CA ALA A 65 -14.51 -4.59 11.03
C ALA A 65 -15.04 -3.30 11.67
N LEU A 66 -15.60 -2.39 10.86
CA LEU A 66 -16.23 -1.16 11.35
C LEU A 66 -17.45 -1.46 12.23
N LEU A 67 -18.31 -2.37 11.78
CA LEU A 67 -19.53 -2.74 12.51
C LEU A 67 -19.19 -3.52 13.79
N LEU A 68 -18.19 -4.40 13.75
CA LEU A 68 -17.69 -5.11 14.93
C LEU A 68 -17.05 -4.16 15.95
N ALA A 69 -16.29 -3.16 15.50
CA ALA A 69 -15.69 -2.16 16.39
C ALA A 69 -16.75 -1.33 17.12
N LEU A 70 -17.87 -1.01 16.44
CA LEU A 70 -19.01 -0.31 17.05
C LEU A 70 -19.73 -1.20 18.08
N LEU A 71 -19.93 -2.49 17.77
CA LEU A 71 -20.64 -3.42 18.66
C LEU A 71 -19.79 -3.90 19.85
N ALA A 72 -18.48 -3.98 19.68
CA ALA A 72 -17.55 -4.38 20.75
C ALA A 72 -17.37 -3.26 21.79
N ASN A 73 -17.82 -2.03 21.48
CA ASN A 73 -17.80 -0.93 22.42
C ASN A 73 -19.04 -0.99 23.34
N MET A 74 -18.85 -1.57 24.52
CA MET A 74 -19.91 -1.72 25.54
C MET A 74 -20.51 -0.37 25.96
N GLU A 75 -19.73 0.72 25.96
CA GLU A 75 -20.22 2.07 26.32
C GLU A 75 -21.25 2.59 25.32
N ILE A 76 -21.01 2.35 24.01
CA ILE A 76 -21.96 2.70 22.95
C ILE A 76 -23.23 1.86 23.08
N PHE A 77 -23.09 0.58 23.37
CA PHE A 77 -24.24 -0.32 23.52
C PHE A 77 -25.09 0.03 24.75
N ASP A 78 -24.45 0.39 25.87
CA ASP A 78 -25.12 0.78 27.10
C ASP A 78 -25.74 2.18 27.03
N ALA A 79 -25.24 3.06 26.17
CA ALA A 79 -25.85 4.36 25.89
C ALA A 79 -27.14 4.26 25.04
N ILE A 80 -27.40 3.13 24.36
CA ILE A 80 -28.62 2.96 23.57
C ILE A 80 -29.83 2.71 24.50
N PRO A 81 -30.97 3.39 24.34
CA PRO A 81 -32.19 3.13 25.12
C PRO A 81 -32.70 1.69 24.97
N GLN A 82 -33.20 1.09 26.05
CA GLN A 82 -33.72 -0.30 26.04
C GLN A 82 -34.76 -0.55 24.94
N ARG A 83 -35.57 0.45 24.58
CA ARG A 83 -36.59 0.37 23.51
C ARG A 83 -35.98 0.16 22.11
N GLU A 84 -34.76 0.66 21.87
CA GLU A 84 -34.09 0.65 20.56
C GLU A 84 -33.04 -0.47 20.44
N ARG A 85 -32.54 -0.95 21.59
CA ARG A 85 -31.60 -2.08 21.66
C ARG A 85 -32.12 -3.32 20.93
N PHE A 86 -33.40 -3.65 21.06
CA PHE A 86 -33.98 -4.82 20.41
C PHE A 86 -33.87 -4.74 18.88
N ALA A 87 -34.22 -3.61 18.28
CA ALA A 87 -34.15 -3.41 16.83
C ALA A 87 -32.71 -3.45 16.32
N ILE A 88 -31.78 -2.85 17.06
CA ILE A 88 -30.35 -2.86 16.73
C ILE A 88 -29.78 -4.27 16.83
N ILE A 89 -30.08 -5.03 17.89
CA ILE A 89 -29.67 -6.44 18.03
C ILE A 89 -30.19 -7.27 16.85
N VAL A 90 -31.48 -7.13 16.50
CA VAL A 90 -32.06 -7.84 15.36
C VAL A 90 -31.34 -7.47 14.06
N GLY A 91 -31.09 -6.19 13.82
CA GLY A 91 -30.38 -5.74 12.62
C GLY A 91 -28.93 -6.25 12.56
N VAL A 92 -28.24 -6.34 13.69
CA VAL A 92 -26.88 -6.92 13.81
C VAL A 92 -26.89 -8.41 13.51
N VAL A 93 -27.88 -9.15 14.01
CA VAL A 93 -28.03 -10.59 13.72
C VAL A 93 -28.29 -10.80 12.22
N VAL A 94 -29.17 -10.01 11.61
CA VAL A 94 -29.44 -10.05 10.17
C VAL A 94 -28.18 -9.70 9.37
N TYR A 95 -27.44 -8.68 9.80
CA TYR A 95 -26.18 -8.28 9.17
C TYR A 95 -25.14 -9.40 9.24
N THR A 96 -24.97 -10.02 10.41
CA THR A 96 -24.02 -11.12 10.63
C THR A 96 -24.38 -12.34 9.79
N GLY A 97 -25.67 -12.71 9.74
CA GLY A 97 -26.15 -13.78 8.87
C GLY A 97 -25.90 -13.50 7.39
N SER A 98 -26.12 -12.24 6.96
CA SER A 98 -25.84 -11.80 5.59
C SER A 98 -24.34 -11.85 5.26
N ALA A 99 -23.49 -11.42 6.20
CA ALA A 99 -22.03 -11.49 6.06
C ALA A 99 -21.55 -12.94 5.88
N MET A 100 -22.07 -13.85 6.69
CA MET A 100 -21.75 -15.28 6.60
C MET A 100 -22.21 -15.87 5.26
N ALA A 101 -23.42 -15.51 4.81
CA ALA A 101 -23.94 -15.95 3.51
C ALA A 101 -23.10 -15.44 2.34
N MET A 102 -22.63 -14.18 2.39
CA MET A 102 -21.75 -13.62 1.36
C MET A 102 -20.37 -14.27 1.36
N PHE A 103 -19.82 -14.55 2.55
CA PHE A 103 -18.57 -15.29 2.67
C PHE A 103 -18.69 -16.70 2.08
N MET A 104 -19.77 -17.41 2.38
CA MET A 104 -20.06 -18.73 1.79
C MET A 104 -20.21 -18.65 0.27
N LEU A 105 -20.91 -17.64 -0.24
CA LEU A 105 -21.09 -17.45 -1.69
C LEU A 105 -19.77 -17.12 -2.39
N ALA A 106 -18.88 -16.36 -1.75
CA ALA A 106 -17.54 -16.10 -2.24
C ALA A 106 -16.67 -17.37 -2.25
N ILE A 107 -16.75 -18.22 -1.22
CA ILE A 107 -16.10 -19.54 -1.21
C ILE A 107 -16.61 -20.40 -2.35
N VAL A 108 -17.93 -20.49 -2.55
CA VAL A 108 -18.53 -21.25 -3.65
C VAL A 108 -18.05 -20.73 -5.01
N THR A 109 -17.90 -19.41 -5.15
CA THR A 109 -17.42 -18.80 -6.40
C THR A 109 -15.92 -19.05 -6.63
N LEU A 110 -15.10 -19.11 -5.58
CA LEU A 110 -13.66 -19.40 -5.67
C LEU A 110 -13.32 -20.89 -5.66
N ARG A 111 -14.30 -21.75 -5.35
CA ARG A 111 -14.10 -23.19 -5.31
C ARG A 111 -13.54 -23.66 -6.66
N PRO A 112 -12.46 -24.46 -6.66
CA PRO A 112 -12.01 -25.13 -7.88
C PRO A 112 -13.15 -26.01 -8.38
N GLU A 113 -13.75 -25.66 -9.51
CA GLU A 113 -14.67 -26.55 -10.21
C GLU A 113 -13.83 -27.50 -11.06
N GLU A 114 -13.96 -28.81 -10.80
CA GLU A 114 -13.62 -29.81 -11.80
C GLU A 114 -14.58 -29.59 -12.96
N THR A 115 -14.08 -29.05 -14.07
CA THR A 115 -14.80 -29.12 -15.34
C THR A 115 -14.80 -30.58 -15.78
N LYS A 116 -15.72 -31.36 -15.23
CA LYS A 116 -16.05 -32.68 -15.77
C LYS A 116 -16.45 -32.45 -17.21
N ALA A 117 -15.56 -32.78 -18.13
CA ALA A 117 -15.96 -32.90 -19.52
C ALA A 117 -17.04 -33.99 -19.55
N LEU A 118 -18.19 -33.67 -20.12
CA LEU A 118 -19.17 -34.68 -20.47
C LEU A 118 -18.50 -35.55 -21.54
N PHE A 119 -17.91 -36.67 -21.13
CA PHE A 119 -17.68 -37.77 -22.06
C PHE A 119 -19.04 -38.19 -22.56
N THR A 120 -19.41 -37.70 -23.74
CA THR A 120 -20.46 -38.34 -24.49
C THR A 120 -19.78 -39.57 -25.07
N GLU A 121 -20.15 -40.78 -24.63
CA GLU A 121 -19.63 -41.99 -25.27
C GLU A 121 -19.84 -41.85 -26.78
N PRO A 122 -18.81 -42.13 -27.61
CA PRO A 122 -18.93 -41.99 -29.04
C PRO A 122 -20.14 -42.78 -29.52
N ARG A 123 -21.07 -42.13 -30.24
CA ARG A 123 -22.07 -42.89 -30.98
C ARG A 123 -21.33 -43.76 -31.99
N ALA A 124 -21.79 -44.99 -32.21
CA ALA A 124 -21.11 -45.98 -33.05
C ALA A 124 -20.86 -45.52 -34.51
N ASP A 125 -21.47 -44.41 -34.94
CA ASP A 125 -21.37 -43.78 -36.25
C ASP A 125 -20.61 -42.44 -36.28
N ASP A 126 -20.06 -41.96 -35.16
CA ASP A 126 -19.37 -40.67 -35.08
C ASP A 126 -17.85 -40.79 -35.35
N HIS A 127 -17.47 -40.61 -36.63
CA HIS A 127 -16.07 -40.63 -37.06
C HIS A 127 -15.24 -39.42 -36.59
N ASP A 128 -15.88 -38.35 -36.12
CA ASP A 128 -15.22 -37.11 -35.68
C ASP A 128 -15.19 -36.97 -34.15
N ALA A 129 -15.49 -38.06 -33.41
CA ALA A 129 -15.49 -38.08 -31.95
C ALA A 129 -14.11 -37.72 -31.33
N PRO A 130 -14.11 -37.00 -30.19
CA PRO A 130 -12.91 -36.67 -29.40
C PRO A 130 -12.00 -37.87 -29.11
N LEU A 131 -10.68 -37.68 -29.18
CA LEU A 131 -9.68 -38.69 -28.79
C LEU A 131 -9.10 -38.43 -27.39
N GLY A 132 -9.50 -37.34 -26.73
CA GLY A 132 -9.06 -36.98 -25.39
C GLY A 132 -7.62 -36.47 -25.33
N VAL A 133 -7.09 -35.91 -26.43
CA VAL A 133 -5.65 -35.57 -26.47
C VAL A 133 -5.31 -34.29 -25.70
N ARG A 134 -6.30 -33.43 -25.42
CA ARG A 134 -6.12 -32.12 -24.76
C ARG A 134 -6.66 -32.01 -23.34
N HIS A 135 -7.42 -32.99 -22.86
CA HIS A 135 -8.11 -32.89 -21.57
C HIS A 135 -7.38 -33.74 -20.53
N TYR A 136 -6.96 -33.12 -19.43
CA TYR A 136 -6.08 -33.75 -18.44
C TYR A 136 -6.66 -35.03 -17.84
N GLU A 137 -7.97 -35.12 -17.61
CA GLU A 137 -8.57 -36.35 -17.07
C GLU A 137 -8.47 -37.53 -18.05
N ASP A 138 -8.43 -37.27 -19.36
CA ASP A 138 -8.36 -38.30 -20.39
C ASP A 138 -6.94 -38.70 -20.72
N ILE A 139 -6.04 -37.72 -20.70
CA ILE A 139 -4.60 -37.94 -20.76
C ILE A 139 -4.18 -38.91 -19.67
N LEU A 140 -4.75 -38.77 -18.46
CA LEU A 140 -4.45 -39.63 -17.32
C LEU A 140 -5.13 -41.01 -17.38
N ARG A 141 -6.15 -41.20 -18.24
CA ARG A 141 -6.81 -42.50 -18.45
C ARG A 141 -6.08 -43.38 -19.48
N GLN A 142 -5.22 -42.79 -20.29
CA GLN A 142 -4.43 -43.47 -21.32
C GLN A 142 -3.02 -43.74 -20.82
N ASP A 143 -2.41 -44.85 -21.27
CA ASP A 143 -0.97 -45.02 -21.09
C ASP A 143 -0.20 -44.05 -22.01
N ILE A 144 1.08 -43.81 -21.71
CA ILE A 144 1.90 -42.84 -22.46
C ILE A 144 2.07 -43.22 -23.95
N GLU A 145 2.04 -44.50 -24.29
CA GLU A 145 2.18 -44.97 -25.66
C GLU A 145 0.87 -44.77 -26.44
N GLU A 146 -0.26 -45.06 -25.82
CA GLU A 146 -1.59 -44.83 -26.35
C GLU A 146 -1.86 -43.34 -26.55
N TYR A 147 -1.49 -42.51 -25.59
CA TYR A 147 -1.56 -41.06 -25.71
C TYR A 147 -0.70 -40.52 -26.86
N THR A 148 0.52 -41.06 -27.03
CA THR A 148 1.40 -40.71 -28.14
C THR A 148 0.80 -41.14 -29.48
N ARG A 149 0.21 -42.33 -29.56
CA ARG A 149 -0.50 -42.83 -30.76
C ARG A 149 -1.73 -41.98 -31.08
N ALA A 150 -2.45 -41.49 -30.07
CA ALA A 150 -3.60 -40.61 -30.25
C ALA A 150 -3.18 -39.28 -30.90
N TRP A 151 -2.08 -38.65 -30.46
CA TRP A 151 -1.52 -37.45 -31.09
C TRP A 151 -1.10 -37.64 -32.55
N GLN A 152 -0.63 -38.84 -32.92
CA GLN A 152 -0.23 -39.14 -34.30
C GLN A 152 -1.42 -39.34 -35.24
N ARG A 153 -2.59 -39.72 -34.71
CA ARG A 153 -3.78 -40.09 -35.48
C ARG A 153 -4.88 -39.02 -35.47
N VAL A 154 -4.84 -38.08 -34.52
CA VAL A 154 -5.91 -37.08 -34.34
C VAL A 154 -6.12 -36.23 -35.59
N THR A 155 -7.38 -36.11 -36.01
CA THR A 155 -7.75 -35.26 -37.14
C THR A 155 -8.10 -33.85 -36.69
N ARG A 156 -8.09 -32.90 -37.63
CA ARG A 156 -8.52 -31.52 -37.33
C ARG A 156 -9.99 -31.40 -36.92
N ALA A 157 -10.84 -32.33 -37.36
CA ALA A 157 -12.26 -32.31 -36.99
C ALA A 157 -12.43 -32.71 -35.52
N GLN A 158 -11.73 -33.76 -35.09
CA GLN A 158 -11.67 -34.20 -33.70
C GLN A 158 -11.09 -33.13 -32.77
N LEU A 159 -10.04 -32.41 -33.20
CA LEU A 159 -9.51 -31.26 -32.44
C LEU A 159 -10.51 -30.11 -32.32
N VAL A 160 -11.33 -29.85 -33.34
CA VAL A 160 -12.39 -28.82 -33.26
C VAL A 160 -13.49 -29.27 -32.30
N ALA A 161 -13.89 -30.55 -32.33
CA ALA A 161 -14.86 -31.13 -31.41
C ALA A 161 -14.39 -31.02 -29.95
N GLU A 162 -13.15 -31.45 -29.66
CA GLU A 162 -12.56 -31.35 -28.31
C GLU A 162 -12.52 -29.90 -27.80
N VAL A 163 -12.09 -28.95 -28.62
CA VAL A 163 -12.03 -27.53 -28.21
C VAL A 163 -13.43 -26.96 -28.03
N ALA A 164 -14.41 -27.40 -28.82
CA ALA A 164 -15.81 -26.97 -28.68
C ALA A 164 -16.44 -27.52 -27.38
N GLU A 165 -16.17 -28.77 -27.01
CA GLU A 165 -16.61 -29.35 -25.74
C GLU A 165 -15.99 -28.64 -24.55
N GLN A 166 -14.68 -28.37 -24.59
CA GLN A 166 -14.00 -27.58 -23.56
C GLN A 166 -14.58 -26.17 -23.44
N ALA A 167 -14.82 -25.50 -24.57
CA ALA A 167 -15.43 -24.17 -24.59
C ALA A 167 -16.86 -24.19 -24.00
N HIS A 168 -17.65 -25.23 -24.29
CA HIS A 168 -18.98 -25.40 -23.74
C HIS A 168 -18.97 -25.60 -22.22
N ALA A 169 -18.11 -26.51 -21.72
CA ALA A 169 -17.95 -26.75 -20.29
C ALA A 169 -17.50 -25.48 -19.53
N VAL A 170 -16.54 -24.72 -20.09
CA VAL A 170 -16.09 -23.44 -19.55
C VAL A 170 -17.21 -22.38 -19.60
N ALA A 171 -18.05 -22.37 -20.63
CA ALA A 171 -19.19 -21.46 -20.72
C ALA A 171 -20.25 -21.75 -19.64
N GLU A 172 -20.54 -23.02 -19.36
CA GLU A 172 -21.44 -23.40 -18.27
C GLU A 172 -20.88 -23.05 -16.89
N ALA A 173 -19.60 -23.32 -16.66
CA ALA A 173 -18.90 -22.94 -15.43
C ALA A 173 -18.95 -21.42 -15.21
N ASN A 174 -18.66 -20.64 -16.26
CA ASN A 174 -18.82 -19.19 -16.23
C ASN A 174 -20.26 -18.78 -15.92
N ARG A 175 -21.27 -19.39 -16.54
CA ARG A 175 -22.69 -19.06 -16.27
C ARG A 175 -23.04 -19.25 -14.79
N ARG A 176 -22.55 -20.31 -14.15
CA ARG A 176 -22.73 -20.55 -12.69
C ARG A 176 -21.97 -19.52 -11.86
N LYS A 177 -20.68 -19.29 -12.16
CA LYS A 177 -19.83 -18.31 -11.45
C LYS A 177 -20.37 -16.90 -11.52
N PHE A 178 -20.75 -16.41 -12.70
CA PHE A 178 -21.29 -15.05 -12.86
C PHE A 178 -22.65 -14.89 -12.17
N ARG A 179 -23.46 -15.95 -12.07
CA ARG A 179 -24.70 -15.93 -11.27
C ARG A 179 -24.40 -15.78 -9.77
N ALA A 180 -23.47 -16.58 -9.24
CA ALA A 180 -23.04 -16.46 -7.86
C ALA A 180 -22.40 -15.09 -7.58
N LEU A 181 -21.58 -14.59 -8.50
CA LEU A 181 -20.97 -13.26 -8.44
C LEU A 181 -22.01 -12.15 -8.41
N TYR A 182 -23.07 -12.25 -9.22
CA TYR A 182 -24.16 -11.27 -9.21
C TYR A 182 -24.84 -11.21 -7.85
N TYR A 183 -25.18 -12.37 -7.26
CA TYR A 183 -25.76 -12.42 -5.92
C TYR A 183 -24.80 -11.94 -4.84
N LEU A 184 -23.50 -12.18 -4.99
CA LEU A 184 -22.46 -11.71 -4.07
C LEU A 184 -22.41 -10.17 -4.04
N PHE A 185 -22.40 -9.52 -5.21
CA PHE A 185 -22.38 -8.07 -5.29
C PHE A 185 -23.70 -7.43 -4.86
N GLN A 186 -24.84 -8.04 -5.19
CA GLN A 186 -26.15 -7.58 -4.70
C GLN A 186 -26.26 -7.69 -3.18
N GLY A 187 -25.82 -8.81 -2.60
CA GLY A 187 -25.80 -9.00 -1.15
C GLY A 187 -24.81 -8.05 -0.46
N LEU A 188 -23.64 -7.79 -1.05
CA LEU A 188 -22.68 -6.81 -0.53
C LEU A 188 -23.28 -5.39 -0.51
N LEU A 189 -24.01 -5.00 -1.56
CA LEU A 189 -24.70 -3.71 -1.61
C LEU A 189 -25.82 -3.64 -0.55
N GLY A 190 -26.58 -4.71 -0.38
CA GLY A 190 -27.60 -4.82 0.68
C GLY A 190 -27.00 -4.74 2.08
N MET A 191 -25.86 -5.40 2.31
CA MET A 191 -25.11 -5.30 3.56
C MET A 191 -24.59 -3.89 3.81
N PHE A 192 -24.07 -3.22 2.79
CA PHE A 192 -23.63 -1.84 2.92
C PHE A 192 -24.78 -0.92 3.33
N ALA A 193 -25.94 -1.05 2.67
CA ALA A 193 -27.14 -0.29 3.03
C ALA A 193 -27.58 -0.58 4.47
N LEU A 194 -27.58 -1.85 4.89
CA LEU A 194 -27.92 -2.26 6.25
C LEU A 194 -26.92 -1.71 7.28
N ALA A 195 -25.62 -1.72 6.99
CA ALA A 195 -24.59 -1.13 7.85
C ALA A 195 -24.81 0.38 8.03
N VAL A 196 -25.11 1.11 6.95
CA VAL A 196 -25.42 2.54 7.01
C VAL A 196 -26.66 2.79 7.86
N VAL A 197 -27.74 2.01 7.68
CA VAL A 197 -28.95 2.13 8.51
C VAL A 197 -28.63 1.89 9.98
N LEU A 198 -27.88 0.83 10.31
CA LEU A 198 -27.48 0.53 11.68
C LEU A 198 -26.63 1.65 12.28
N MET A 199 -25.66 2.19 11.54
CA MET A 199 -24.81 3.30 11.99
C MET A 199 -25.62 4.58 12.22
N VAL A 200 -26.55 4.92 11.32
CA VAL A 200 -27.41 6.09 11.46
C VAL A 200 -28.38 5.93 12.63
N SER A 201 -28.95 4.74 12.83
CA SER A 201 -29.80 4.46 14.00
C SER A 201 -29.03 4.61 15.31
N ILE A 202 -27.84 4.00 15.41
CA ILE A 202 -26.97 4.12 16.59
C ILE A 202 -26.57 5.60 16.81
N GLY A 203 -26.09 6.29 15.78
CA GLY A 203 -25.69 7.70 15.88
C GLY A 203 -26.86 8.64 16.21
N GLY A 204 -28.04 8.41 15.63
CA GLY A 204 -29.25 9.18 15.89
C GLY A 204 -29.71 9.07 17.34
N THR A 205 -29.65 7.87 17.93
CA THR A 205 -29.96 7.68 19.36
C THR A 205 -29.02 8.44 20.28
N LEU A 206 -27.72 8.43 19.96
CA LEU A 206 -26.71 9.11 20.76
C LEU A 206 -26.81 10.65 20.67
N VAL A 207 -27.23 11.19 19.52
CA VAL A 207 -27.37 12.65 19.31
C VAL A 207 -28.64 13.21 19.95
N LEU A 208 -29.71 12.41 20.07
CA LEU A 208 -30.97 12.86 20.66
C LEU A 208 -30.96 12.89 22.20
N GLU A 209 -30.02 12.18 22.85
CA GLU A 209 -29.92 12.09 24.32
C GLU A 209 -28.68 12.81 24.91
N GLY A 210 -27.75 13.31 24.09
CA GLY A 210 -26.56 14.04 24.55
C GLY A 210 -26.72 15.56 24.56
N ASP A 211 -26.57 16.20 25.74
CA ASP A 211 -26.40 17.65 25.88
C ASP A 211 -25.19 18.10 25.05
N SER A 212 -25.45 18.82 23.95
CA SER A 212 -24.45 19.10 22.91
C SER A 212 -23.98 20.55 22.98
N GLU A 213 -22.75 20.75 23.44
CA GLU A 213 -22.04 22.02 23.27
C GLU A 213 -21.61 22.19 21.81
N LYS A 214 -22.00 23.33 21.21
CA LYS A 214 -21.89 23.61 19.76
C LYS A 214 -20.54 24.23 19.45
N ILE A 215 -19.74 23.61 18.58
CA ILE A 215 -18.57 24.25 17.97
C ILE A 215 -18.88 24.57 16.50
N GLU A 216 -18.92 25.86 16.15
CA GLU A 216 -19.07 26.34 14.77
C GLU A 216 -17.72 26.45 14.05
N LEU A 217 -17.55 25.69 12.97
CA LEU A 217 -16.44 25.88 12.03
C LEU A 217 -16.92 26.72 10.83
N LYS A 218 -16.46 27.96 10.73
CA LYS A 218 -16.63 28.80 9.53
C LYS A 218 -15.59 28.41 8.47
N ARG A 219 -16.03 27.70 7.43
CA ARG A 219 -15.30 27.61 6.14
C ARG A 219 -16.24 28.04 5.01
N GLY A 220 -15.74 28.92 4.14
CA GLY A 220 -16.56 29.61 3.13
C GLY A 220 -17.36 28.70 2.17
N LYS A 221 -18.41 29.32 1.62
CA LYS A 221 -19.37 28.92 0.55
C LYS A 221 -19.99 27.51 0.54
N PHE A 222 -19.71 26.63 1.49
CA PHE A 222 -20.55 25.45 1.77
C PHE A 222 -21.31 25.67 3.08
N HIS A 223 -22.62 25.90 3.00
CA HIS A 223 -23.50 26.07 4.15
C HIS A 223 -24.12 24.71 4.55
N GLY A 224 -23.27 23.70 4.80
CA GLY A 224 -23.69 22.39 5.31
C GLY A 224 -23.29 22.24 6.77
N LYS A 225 -24.27 22.14 7.68
CA LYS A 225 -24.04 21.82 9.10
C LYS A 225 -23.63 20.35 9.20
N ILE A 226 -22.39 20.07 9.58
CA ILE A 226 -21.93 18.73 9.92
C ILE A 226 -21.60 18.75 11.42
N THR A 227 -22.42 18.05 12.21
CA THR A 227 -22.24 17.86 13.65
C THR A 227 -21.47 16.56 13.88
N ILE A 228 -20.32 16.64 14.54
CA ILE A 228 -19.54 15.46 14.98
C ILE A 228 -19.50 15.52 16.52
N PRO A 229 -19.97 14.50 17.26
CA PRO A 229 -19.91 14.50 18.71
C PRO A 229 -18.47 14.30 19.20
N ALA A 230 -18.05 15.14 20.16
CA ALA A 230 -16.84 14.93 20.94
C ALA A 230 -17.12 13.86 22.01
N ILE A 231 -16.48 12.70 21.92
CA ILE A 231 -16.51 11.69 22.97
C ILE A 231 -15.45 12.07 24.01
N ILE A 232 -15.90 12.58 25.16
CA ILE A 232 -15.10 12.61 26.38
C ILE A 232 -15.11 11.19 26.94
N HIS A 233 -13.97 10.53 27.03
CA HIS A 233 -13.82 9.27 27.76
C HIS A 233 -13.77 9.55 29.26
N PRO A 234 -14.66 8.97 30.09
CA PRO A 234 -14.40 8.79 31.51
C PRO A 234 -13.60 7.49 31.68
N SER A 235 -12.32 7.63 32.01
CA SER A 235 -11.51 6.67 32.77
C SER A 235 -11.66 5.18 32.39
N SER A 236 -10.94 4.75 31.36
CA SER A 236 -10.50 3.36 31.25
C SER A 236 -9.23 3.16 32.08
N THR A 237 -9.29 2.18 32.97
CA THR A 237 -8.19 1.78 33.85
C THR A 237 -6.91 1.57 33.05
N PRO A 238 -5.78 2.19 33.43
CA PRO A 238 -4.53 2.04 32.70
C PRO A 238 -4.14 0.56 32.69
N ILE A 239 -3.89 0.01 31.51
CA ILE A 239 -2.79 -0.96 31.38
C ILE A 239 -1.61 -0.27 32.05
N PRO A 240 -0.94 -0.87 33.06
CA PRO A 240 0.17 -0.19 33.70
C PRO A 240 1.15 0.19 32.60
N ALA A 241 1.22 1.50 32.36
CA ALA A 241 2.29 2.10 31.60
C ALA A 241 3.56 1.46 32.15
N ALA A 242 4.38 0.89 31.28
CA ALA A 242 5.73 0.56 31.67
C ALA A 242 6.28 1.81 32.37
N SER A 243 6.52 1.68 33.67
CA SER A 243 7.03 2.74 34.51
C SER A 243 8.39 3.12 33.93
N GLY A 244 8.41 4.22 33.19
CA GLY A 244 9.60 4.83 32.62
C GLY A 244 9.28 6.29 32.43
N THR A 245 9.96 7.13 33.20
CA THR A 245 10.09 8.59 33.05
C THR A 245 9.72 9.10 31.65
N GLY A 246 8.80 10.06 31.54
CA GLY A 246 8.42 10.66 30.26
C GLY A 246 9.64 11.03 29.40
N ARG A 247 9.50 10.92 28.08
CA ARG A 247 10.59 11.17 27.12
C ARG A 247 11.30 12.47 27.46
N ASP A 248 12.62 12.42 27.55
CA ASP A 248 13.44 13.62 27.77
C ASP A 248 13.38 14.48 26.50
N TRP A 249 12.44 15.43 26.47
CA TRP A 249 12.24 16.34 25.34
C TRP A 249 13.37 17.35 25.14
N ALA A 250 14.27 17.51 26.11
CA ALA A 250 15.48 18.32 25.95
C ALA A 250 16.55 17.54 25.18
N ARG A 251 16.71 16.25 25.50
CA ARG A 251 17.65 15.37 24.80
C ARG A 251 17.13 14.85 23.45
N PHE A 252 15.83 14.56 23.36
CA PHE A 252 15.17 13.98 22.19
C PHE A 252 14.03 14.89 21.74
N PRO A 253 14.34 16.08 21.17
CA PRO A 253 13.31 17.05 20.83
C PRO A 253 12.34 16.48 19.76
N PRO A 254 11.10 16.99 19.68
CA PRO A 254 10.15 16.60 18.64
C PRO A 254 10.65 16.89 17.23
N VAL A 255 11.32 18.02 17.05
CA VAL A 255 11.98 18.41 15.83
C VAL A 255 13.40 18.81 16.20
N VAL A 256 14.39 18.23 15.54
CA VAL A 256 15.78 18.66 15.70
C VAL A 256 15.96 19.93 14.88
N ASP A 257 16.31 21.04 15.53
CA ASP A 257 16.53 22.32 14.86
C ASP A 257 17.97 22.78 15.06
N VAL A 258 18.77 22.72 14.00
CA VAL A 258 20.21 22.97 14.03
C VAL A 258 20.66 23.86 12.89
N SER A 259 21.70 24.66 13.13
CA SER A 259 22.37 25.45 12.12
C SER A 259 23.82 25.02 11.99
N THR A 260 24.32 24.91 10.76
CA THR A 260 25.70 24.51 10.47
C THR A 260 26.25 25.23 9.25
N LYS A 261 27.58 25.38 9.21
CA LYS A 261 28.32 25.85 8.02
C LYS A 261 28.93 24.70 7.21
N GLU A 262 28.84 23.49 7.74
CA GLU A 262 29.41 22.28 7.15
C GLU A 262 28.38 21.63 6.20
N GLU A 263 28.84 20.72 5.33
CA GLU A 263 27.98 20.03 4.36
C GLU A 263 26.90 19.20 5.09
N VAL A 264 25.65 19.31 4.62
CA VAL A 264 24.50 18.54 5.08
C VAL A 264 24.23 17.42 4.07
N VAL A 265 24.06 16.19 4.56
CA VAL A 265 23.86 15.02 3.72
C VAL A 265 22.49 14.40 4.03
N GLY A 266 21.60 14.34 3.05
CA GLY A 266 20.29 13.69 3.14
C GLY A 266 20.35 12.23 2.68
N LEU A 267 19.71 11.33 3.44
CA LEU A 267 19.53 9.92 3.14
C LEU A 267 18.03 9.57 3.19
N GLY A 268 17.51 9.03 2.09
CA GLY A 268 16.13 8.55 1.98
C GLY A 268 15.90 7.18 2.64
N ASP A 269 14.76 6.59 2.32
CA ASP A 269 14.27 5.31 2.86
C ASP A 269 15.25 4.16 2.59
N VAL A 270 15.61 3.43 3.63
CA VAL A 270 16.62 2.35 3.58
C VAL A 270 15.97 0.97 3.53
N HIS A 271 14.90 0.76 4.31
CA HIS A 271 14.08 -0.45 4.30
C HIS A 271 14.90 -1.74 4.37
N GLY A 272 15.65 -1.92 5.46
CA GLY A 272 16.40 -3.15 5.73
C GLY A 272 17.40 -3.55 4.63
N THR A 273 17.86 -2.61 3.81
CA THR A 273 18.80 -2.88 2.71
C THR A 273 20.23 -2.48 3.10
N TYR A 274 20.72 -3.15 4.15
CA TYR A 274 21.99 -2.85 4.83
C TYR A 274 23.20 -2.78 3.88
N ASP A 275 23.33 -3.74 2.98
CA ASP A 275 24.42 -3.84 2.01
C ASP A 275 24.52 -2.59 1.12
N ARG A 276 23.37 -2.06 0.66
CA ARG A 276 23.33 -0.87 -0.19
C ARG A 276 23.62 0.41 0.59
N VAL A 277 23.07 0.57 1.80
CA VAL A 277 23.32 1.78 2.59
C VAL A 277 24.79 1.84 3.04
N VAL A 278 25.41 0.71 3.43
CA VAL A 278 26.84 0.67 3.73
C VAL A 278 27.65 1.12 2.53
N HIS A 279 27.43 0.51 1.37
CA HIS A 279 28.15 0.87 0.15
C HIS A 279 27.97 2.36 -0.20
N LEU A 280 26.74 2.88 -0.10
CA LEU A 280 26.44 4.28 -0.39
C LEU A 280 27.15 5.24 0.58
N LEU A 281 27.15 4.94 1.88
CA LEU A 281 27.81 5.75 2.89
C LEU A 281 29.34 5.69 2.76
N GLU A 282 29.91 4.55 2.38
CA GLU A 282 31.35 4.42 2.07
C GLU A 282 31.72 5.25 0.83
N THR A 283 30.93 5.15 -0.25
CA THR A 283 31.11 5.96 -1.47
C THR A 283 31.01 7.47 -1.17
N GLY A 284 30.13 7.86 -0.25
CA GLY A 284 30.02 9.25 0.24
C GLY A 284 31.13 9.67 1.22
N GLY A 285 32.04 8.76 1.56
CA GLY A 285 33.09 8.97 2.55
C GLY A 285 32.57 9.24 3.95
N LEU A 286 31.33 8.87 4.27
CA LEU A 286 30.72 9.08 5.59
C LEU A 286 31.13 8.00 6.59
N ILE A 287 31.45 6.80 6.09
CA ILE A 287 31.91 5.69 6.91
C ILE A 287 33.12 4.99 6.28
N ARG A 288 33.85 4.24 7.11
CA ARG A 288 34.91 3.33 6.69
C ARG A 288 34.85 2.06 7.52
N ALA A 289 35.03 0.90 6.90
CA ALA A 289 35.14 -0.37 7.61
C ALA A 289 36.19 -0.30 8.74
N ASP A 290 35.77 -0.70 9.94
CA ASP A 290 36.60 -0.75 11.14
C ASP A 290 36.06 -1.82 12.09
N ARG A 291 36.77 -2.94 12.18
CA ARG A 291 36.40 -4.08 13.04
C ARG A 291 36.33 -3.72 14.53
N HIS A 292 36.93 -2.62 14.95
CA HIS A 292 36.92 -2.16 16.34
C HIS A 292 35.79 -1.16 16.61
N ALA A 293 35.16 -0.61 15.57
CA ALA A 293 34.01 0.26 15.73
C ALA A 293 32.74 -0.57 16.01
N PRO A 294 31.87 -0.13 16.92
CA PRO A 294 30.55 -0.76 17.10
C PRO A 294 29.80 -0.79 15.77
N GLY A 295 29.19 -1.91 15.42
CA GLY A 295 28.52 -2.09 14.12
C GLY A 295 29.47 -2.23 12.91
N GLY A 296 30.79 -2.32 13.11
CA GLY A 296 31.78 -2.65 12.08
C GLY A 296 32.28 -1.47 11.23
N PHE A 297 31.81 -0.25 11.49
CA PHE A 297 32.14 0.94 10.71
C PHE A 297 32.45 2.16 11.59
N ALA A 298 33.55 2.84 11.26
CA ALA A 298 33.93 4.10 11.86
C ALA A 298 33.32 5.29 11.09
N TRP A 299 32.86 6.32 11.81
CA TRP A 299 32.45 7.59 11.20
C TRP A 299 33.66 8.31 10.59
N THR A 300 33.59 8.59 9.29
CA THR A 300 34.56 9.41 8.54
C THR A 300 33.92 10.66 7.92
N GLY A 301 32.66 10.94 8.27
CA GLY A 301 31.94 12.13 7.85
C GLY A 301 32.53 13.46 8.32
N GLY A 302 33.49 13.44 9.27
CA GLY A 302 34.06 14.67 9.82
C GLY A 302 32.98 15.49 10.52
N LYS A 303 32.89 16.78 10.19
CA LYS A 303 31.90 17.72 10.74
C LYS A 303 30.56 17.75 9.99
N ARG A 304 30.39 16.89 8.99
CA ARG A 304 29.15 16.83 8.19
C ARG A 304 27.97 16.40 9.05
N THR A 305 26.78 16.84 8.67
CA THR A 305 25.52 16.42 9.29
C THR A 305 24.79 15.47 8.36
N LEU A 306 24.69 14.19 8.73
CA LEU A 306 23.84 13.22 8.03
C LEU A 306 22.42 13.29 8.58
N VAL A 307 21.42 13.42 7.71
CA VAL A 307 20.00 13.41 8.04
C VAL A 307 19.31 12.28 7.28
N SER A 308 18.88 11.24 7.99
CA SER A 308 18.02 10.18 7.47
C SER A 308 16.56 10.51 7.75
N VAL A 309 15.71 10.41 6.72
CA VAL A 309 14.27 10.72 6.82
C VAL A 309 13.39 9.53 7.21
N GLY A 310 13.94 8.55 7.92
CA GLY A 310 13.18 7.40 8.46
C GLY A 310 13.05 6.21 7.51
N ASP A 311 12.16 5.27 7.85
CA ASP A 311 11.94 4.01 7.14
C ASP A 311 13.23 3.20 7.00
N LEU A 312 13.83 2.93 8.16
CA LEU A 312 15.01 2.07 8.29
C LEU A 312 14.64 0.59 8.28
N ILE A 313 13.46 0.25 8.80
CA ILE A 313 12.96 -1.12 8.98
C ILE A 313 11.98 -1.55 7.87
N ASP A 314 11.71 -2.85 7.81
CA ASP A 314 10.80 -3.54 6.87
C ASP A 314 11.17 -3.42 5.39
N LYS A 315 10.52 -4.22 4.53
CA LYS A 315 10.72 -4.32 3.06
C LYS A 315 12.12 -4.78 2.64
N GLY A 316 12.97 -5.19 3.59
CA GLY A 316 14.28 -5.76 3.40
C GLY A 316 14.67 -6.60 4.62
N PRO A 317 15.59 -7.57 4.48
CA PRO A 317 15.82 -8.60 5.51
C PRO A 317 16.93 -8.25 6.52
N GLN A 318 17.42 -7.00 6.52
CA GLN A 318 18.57 -6.57 7.33
C GLN A 318 18.26 -5.29 8.11
N SER A 319 17.03 -5.18 8.63
CA SER A 319 16.56 -4.03 9.40
C SER A 319 17.38 -3.83 10.67
N LEU A 320 17.71 -4.92 11.39
CA LEU A 320 18.52 -4.85 12.61
C LEU A 320 19.94 -4.34 12.35
N GLU A 321 20.59 -4.79 11.28
CA GLU A 321 21.93 -4.31 10.91
C GLU A 321 21.92 -2.82 10.52
N VAL A 322 20.84 -2.35 9.88
CA VAL A 322 20.65 -0.92 9.60
C VAL A 322 20.52 -0.12 10.91
N LEU A 323 19.69 -0.59 11.86
CA LEU A 323 19.54 0.07 13.16
C LEU A 323 20.88 0.13 13.92
N ASP A 324 21.60 -1.00 14.00
CA ASP A 324 22.91 -1.08 14.65
C ASP A 324 23.90 -0.07 14.07
N LEU A 325 23.95 0.04 12.73
CA LEU A 325 24.78 1.01 12.02
C LEU A 325 24.39 2.44 12.38
N MET A 326 23.12 2.81 12.21
CA MET A 326 22.67 4.20 12.43
C MET A 326 22.84 4.62 13.89
N MET A 327 22.52 3.74 14.85
CA MET A 327 22.76 3.96 16.28
C MET A 327 24.25 4.14 16.59
N SER A 328 25.12 3.35 15.96
CA SER A 328 26.57 3.46 16.12
C SER A 328 27.09 4.79 15.56
N LEU A 329 26.74 5.15 14.33
CA LEU A 329 27.19 6.39 13.69
C LEU A 329 26.70 7.63 14.46
N GLN A 330 25.48 7.60 14.99
CA GLN A 330 24.95 8.68 15.82
C GLN A 330 25.74 8.90 17.12
N ARG A 331 26.31 7.85 17.70
CA ARG A 331 27.23 7.97 18.85
C ARG A 331 28.61 8.48 18.46
N GLN A 332 29.10 8.13 17.28
CA GLN A 332 30.46 8.43 16.84
C GLN A 332 30.61 9.86 16.27
N ALA A 333 29.64 10.33 15.48
CA ALA A 333 29.77 11.59 14.74
C ALA A 333 30.08 12.83 15.61
N PRO A 334 29.51 13.00 16.81
CA PRO A 334 29.82 14.15 17.67
C PRO A 334 31.30 14.27 18.04
N ALA A 335 32.04 13.16 18.16
CA ALA A 335 33.47 13.18 18.48
C ALA A 335 34.32 13.81 17.37
N ALA A 336 33.83 13.83 16.13
CA ALA A 336 34.45 14.50 14.99
C ALA A 336 33.86 15.90 14.72
N GLY A 337 32.95 16.38 15.58
CA GLY A 337 32.20 17.62 15.38
C GLY A 337 31.08 17.53 14.35
N GLY A 338 30.71 16.32 13.92
CA GLY A 338 29.59 16.06 13.02
C GLY A 338 28.33 15.60 13.76
N ALA A 339 27.29 15.23 13.01
CA ALA A 339 26.05 14.73 13.57
C ALA A 339 25.38 13.71 12.66
N VAL A 340 24.64 12.76 13.26
CA VAL A 340 23.68 11.91 12.56
C VAL A 340 22.31 12.11 13.18
N ILE A 341 21.37 12.58 12.37
CA ILE A 341 19.98 12.80 12.72
C ILE A 341 19.16 11.75 11.98
N VAL A 342 18.37 10.97 12.71
CA VAL A 342 17.48 9.95 12.14
C VAL A 342 16.07 10.30 12.57
N THR A 343 15.22 10.72 11.64
CA THR A 343 13.81 11.02 11.94
C THR A 343 12.97 9.75 11.90
N LEU A 344 11.77 9.81 12.49
CA LEU A 344 10.76 8.77 12.32
C LEU A 344 10.35 8.65 10.86
N GLY A 345 10.24 7.42 10.36
CA GLY A 345 9.43 7.07 9.20
C GLY A 345 8.05 6.57 9.62
N ASN A 346 7.21 6.26 8.64
CA ASN A 346 5.91 5.66 8.95
C ASN A 346 6.07 4.23 9.45
N HIS A 347 7.07 3.48 8.98
CA HIS A 347 7.30 2.11 9.42
C HIS A 347 7.67 2.01 10.89
N GLU A 348 8.56 2.88 11.38
CA GLU A 348 8.87 2.95 12.81
C GLU A 348 7.64 3.35 13.64
N ALA A 349 6.87 4.35 13.19
CA ALA A 349 5.66 4.79 13.89
C ALA A 349 4.58 3.70 13.94
N GLU A 350 4.36 2.98 12.84
CA GLU A 350 3.39 1.88 12.75
C GLU A 350 3.81 0.68 13.60
N PHE A 351 5.11 0.34 13.63
CA PHE A 351 5.66 -0.67 14.51
C PHE A 351 5.41 -0.33 15.99
N LEU A 352 5.69 0.92 16.40
CA LEU A 352 5.44 1.39 17.77
C LEU A 352 3.93 1.44 18.11
N ALA A 353 3.08 1.71 17.12
CA ALA A 353 1.63 1.82 17.29
C ALA A 353 0.94 0.47 17.49
N HIS A 354 1.30 -0.53 16.69
CA HIS A 354 0.67 -1.84 16.69
C HIS A 354 1.64 -2.91 16.15
N PRO A 355 2.56 -3.39 16.97
CA PRO A 355 3.32 -4.56 16.57
C PRO A 355 2.36 -5.77 16.45
N GLY A 356 2.51 -6.57 15.40
CA GLY A 356 1.71 -7.75 15.03
C GLY A 356 0.82 -7.57 13.79
N LYS A 357 1.02 -6.51 12.98
CA LYS A 357 0.23 -6.23 11.76
C LYS A 357 1.07 -6.36 10.49
N LYS A 358 0.39 -6.54 9.35
CA LYS A 358 0.99 -6.83 8.03
C LYS A 358 2.28 -6.08 7.67
N LYS A 359 2.37 -4.78 7.98
CA LYS A 359 3.53 -3.95 7.59
C LYS A 359 4.79 -4.23 8.44
N ALA A 360 4.64 -4.67 9.69
CA ALA A 360 5.72 -4.93 10.64
C ALA A 360 6.16 -6.41 10.70
N ILE A 361 5.50 -7.29 9.96
CA ILE A 361 5.76 -8.75 10.00
C ILE A 361 7.20 -9.09 9.64
N GLU A 362 7.82 -8.34 8.72
CA GLU A 362 9.20 -8.61 8.30
C GLU A 362 10.19 -8.29 9.41
N PHE A 363 10.12 -7.08 9.98
CA PHE A 363 10.97 -6.72 11.11
C PHE A 363 10.72 -7.59 12.35
N GLU A 364 9.46 -7.95 12.64
CA GLU A 364 9.11 -8.87 13.73
C GLU A 364 9.77 -10.25 13.55
N ARG A 365 9.84 -10.76 12.32
CA ARG A 365 10.53 -12.03 12.03
C ARG A 365 12.03 -11.92 12.22
N GLU A 366 12.65 -10.79 11.87
CA GLU A 366 14.07 -10.56 12.12
C GLU A 366 14.37 -10.55 13.63
N LEU A 367 13.52 -9.86 14.41
CA LEU A 367 13.60 -9.81 15.86
C LEU A 367 13.45 -11.20 16.49
N ASP A 368 12.43 -11.96 16.07
CA ASP A 368 12.18 -13.32 16.56
C ASP A 368 13.34 -14.27 16.22
N ALA A 369 13.92 -14.16 15.02
CA ALA A 369 15.10 -14.93 14.62
C ALA A 369 16.34 -14.65 15.48
N ARG A 370 16.41 -13.48 16.13
CA ARG A 370 17.46 -13.09 17.09
C ARG A 370 17.04 -13.35 18.54
N GLY A 371 15.88 -13.94 18.78
CA GLY A 371 15.33 -14.20 20.12
C GLY A 371 14.91 -12.93 20.87
N ILE A 372 14.58 -11.86 20.15
CA ILE A 372 14.17 -10.57 20.70
C ILE A 372 12.65 -10.46 20.62
N ASP A 373 11.97 -10.28 21.75
CA ASP A 373 10.52 -10.04 21.75
C ASP A 373 10.23 -8.65 21.18
N TYR A 374 9.54 -8.62 20.04
CA TYR A 374 9.15 -7.38 19.38
C TYR A 374 8.26 -6.47 20.25
N ARG A 375 7.52 -7.04 21.21
CA ARG A 375 6.70 -6.28 22.18
C ARG A 375 7.58 -5.53 23.16
N ASP A 376 8.71 -6.10 23.55
CA ASP A 376 9.69 -5.45 24.40
C ASP A 376 10.42 -4.32 23.65
N VAL A 377 10.67 -4.50 22.35
CA VAL A 377 11.15 -3.42 21.47
C VAL A 377 10.12 -2.29 21.42
N ALA A 378 8.86 -2.57 21.08
CA ALA A 378 7.81 -1.55 20.99
C ALA A 378 7.56 -0.83 22.33
N ALA A 379 7.75 -1.53 23.45
CA ALA A 379 7.64 -0.97 24.79
C ALA A 379 8.92 -0.24 25.26
N GLY A 380 9.96 -0.13 24.43
CA GLY A 380 11.19 0.60 24.79
C GLY A 380 12.08 -0.10 25.82
N LYS A 381 11.96 -1.42 25.99
CA LYS A 381 12.71 -2.17 27.01
C LYS A 381 14.13 -2.55 26.59
N ASN A 382 14.46 -2.42 25.31
CA ASN A 382 15.79 -2.63 24.77
C ASN A 382 16.30 -1.42 23.96
N GLU A 383 17.54 -1.50 23.49
CA GLU A 383 18.18 -0.39 22.79
C GLU A 383 17.49 0.00 21.48
N TYR A 384 16.93 -0.96 20.73
CA TYR A 384 16.19 -0.69 19.50
C TYR A 384 14.90 0.10 19.77
N GLY A 385 14.17 -0.31 20.80
CA GLY A 385 12.97 0.37 21.25
C GLY A 385 13.25 1.79 21.75
N GLN A 386 14.29 1.93 22.58
CA GLN A 386 14.73 3.23 23.08
C GLN A 386 15.17 4.17 21.96
N PHE A 387 15.87 3.63 20.96
CA PHE A 387 16.27 4.38 19.78
C PHE A 387 15.06 4.89 18.99
N MET A 388 14.11 4.00 18.63
CA MET A 388 12.90 4.40 17.89
C MET A 388 12.02 5.38 18.67
N LEU A 389 11.81 5.15 19.97
CA LEU A 389 11.07 6.08 20.83
C LEU A 389 11.78 7.43 21.00
N GLY A 390 13.09 7.49 20.79
CA GLY A 390 13.91 8.70 20.83
C GLY A 390 13.98 9.48 19.51
N MET A 391 13.51 8.91 18.40
CA MET A 391 13.55 9.58 17.10
C MET A 391 12.68 10.85 17.07
N PRO A 392 13.17 11.97 16.52
CA PRO A 392 12.34 13.15 16.24
C PRO A 392 11.37 12.88 15.08
N LEU A 393 10.28 13.65 15.05
CA LEU A 393 9.31 13.65 13.94
C LEU A 393 9.92 14.20 12.65
N ALA A 394 10.80 15.21 12.76
CA ALA A 394 11.42 15.90 11.64
C ALA A 394 12.74 16.56 12.06
N ALA A 395 13.48 17.09 11.09
CA ALA A 395 14.66 17.90 11.36
C ALA A 395 14.64 19.17 10.49
N ARG A 396 15.02 20.30 11.06
CA ARG A 396 15.41 21.49 10.32
C ARG A 396 16.91 21.68 10.45
N VAL A 397 17.61 21.71 9.31
CA VAL A 397 19.04 22.05 9.25
C VAL A 397 19.18 23.29 8.37
N ASN A 398 19.58 24.43 8.96
CA ASN A 398 19.53 25.73 8.29
C ASN A 398 18.10 26.01 7.75
N GLY A 399 17.96 26.40 6.47
CA GLY A 399 16.68 26.59 5.79
C GLY A 399 16.09 25.32 5.16
N TRP A 400 16.57 24.12 5.51
CA TRP A 400 16.12 22.84 4.94
C TRP A 400 15.33 22.03 5.96
N PHE A 401 14.07 21.73 5.64
CA PHE A 401 13.19 20.93 6.48
C PHE A 401 13.10 19.49 5.95
N PHE A 402 13.58 18.53 6.74
CA PHE A 402 13.61 17.11 6.47
C PHE A 402 12.51 16.40 7.23
N ALA A 403 11.66 15.66 6.52
CA ALA A 403 10.60 14.84 7.11
C ALA A 403 10.29 13.66 6.18
N HIS A 404 9.70 12.60 6.70
CA HIS A 404 9.49 11.37 5.93
C HIS A 404 8.51 11.55 4.75
N GLY A 405 7.24 11.89 4.99
CA GLY A 405 6.24 12.15 3.94
C GLY A 405 6.22 13.61 3.45
N GLY A 406 6.55 14.56 4.34
CA GLY A 406 6.87 15.95 3.98
C GLY A 406 5.73 16.99 4.05
N SER A 407 4.46 16.57 4.03
CA SER A 407 3.32 17.50 4.18
C SER A 407 3.15 17.96 5.63
N THR A 408 3.22 19.26 5.88
CA THR A 408 2.96 19.81 7.23
C THR A 408 1.49 20.16 7.45
N SER A 409 0.68 20.13 6.38
CA SER A 409 -0.70 20.62 6.41
C SER A 409 -0.81 22.08 6.90
N GLY A 410 0.19 22.91 6.58
CA GLY A 410 0.27 24.32 6.98
C GLY A 410 0.61 24.56 8.46
N GLN A 411 1.06 23.54 9.18
CA GLN A 411 1.47 23.67 10.58
C GLN A 411 2.89 24.23 10.69
N SER A 412 3.08 25.12 11.66
CA SER A 412 4.40 25.61 12.05
C SER A 412 5.21 24.56 12.81
N LEU A 413 6.53 24.74 12.88
CA LEU A 413 7.41 23.88 13.68
C LEU A 413 6.95 23.74 15.13
N LYS A 414 6.46 24.82 15.73
CA LYS A 414 5.96 24.81 17.12
C LYS A 414 4.72 23.94 17.27
N GLN A 415 3.78 24.03 16.31
CA GLN A 415 2.55 23.22 16.32
C GLN A 415 2.85 21.74 16.10
N LEU A 416 3.70 21.42 15.10
CA LEU A 416 4.16 20.05 14.86
C LEU A 416 4.83 19.46 16.11
N ALA A 417 5.73 20.22 16.72
CA ALA A 417 6.42 19.79 17.93
C ALA A 417 5.48 19.57 19.10
N GLN A 418 4.49 20.46 19.29
CA GLN A 418 3.51 20.34 20.36
C GLN A 418 2.61 19.12 20.17
N HIS A 419 2.03 18.94 18.98
CA HIS A 419 1.18 17.78 18.69
C HIS A 419 1.95 16.47 18.84
N PHE A 420 3.22 16.42 18.40
CA PHE A 420 4.05 15.25 18.58
C PHE A 420 4.26 14.91 20.07
N ARG A 421 4.56 15.92 20.92
CA ARG A 421 4.67 15.71 22.37
C ARG A 421 3.39 15.14 22.96
N GLU A 422 2.25 15.76 22.65
CA GLU A 422 0.94 15.33 23.15
C GLU A 422 0.60 13.88 22.75
N VAL A 423 0.94 13.49 21.51
CA VAL A 423 0.70 12.13 21.01
C VAL A 423 1.64 11.12 21.69
N VAL A 424 2.93 11.42 21.78
CA VAL A 424 3.94 10.51 22.34
C VAL A 424 3.80 10.38 23.87
N ASP A 425 3.60 11.48 24.59
CA ASP A 425 3.43 11.46 26.06
C ASP A 425 2.15 10.74 26.49
N SER A 426 1.13 10.71 25.62
CA SER A 426 -0.09 9.92 25.84
C SER A 426 0.03 8.45 25.40
N GLY A 427 1.17 8.04 24.82
CA GLY A 427 1.39 6.69 24.30
C GLY A 427 0.52 6.33 23.08
N ARG A 428 -0.14 7.32 22.45
CA ARG A 428 -1.12 7.10 21.38
C ARG A 428 -0.46 7.08 20.00
N TRP A 429 0.52 6.21 19.78
CA TRP A 429 1.23 6.07 18.50
C TRP A 429 0.33 5.80 17.27
N LYS A 430 -0.89 5.30 17.50
CA LYS A 430 -1.95 5.09 16.48
C LYS A 430 -2.64 6.38 16.02
N ASN A 431 -2.28 7.53 16.59
CA ASN A 431 -2.94 8.79 16.31
C ASN A 431 -2.81 9.12 14.81
N PRO A 432 -3.88 9.59 14.12
CA PRO A 432 -3.83 10.00 12.73
C PRO A 432 -2.76 11.06 12.41
N PHE A 433 -2.31 11.83 13.40
CA PHE A 433 -1.18 12.74 13.28
C PHE A 433 0.12 12.03 12.87
N LEU A 434 0.33 10.77 13.25
CA LEU A 434 1.51 9.97 12.92
C LEU A 434 1.26 8.98 11.79
N VAL A 435 0.10 8.30 11.78
CA VAL A 435 -0.17 7.16 10.89
C VAL A 435 -1.40 7.36 9.99
N GLY A 436 -1.94 8.57 9.91
CA GLY A 436 -3.03 8.91 9.00
C GLY A 436 -2.53 9.30 7.62
N ASP A 437 -3.35 9.11 6.58
CA ASP A 437 -2.98 9.34 5.17
C ASP A 437 -2.48 10.76 4.86
N ASP A 438 -2.84 11.77 5.65
CA ASP A 438 -2.41 13.17 5.50
C ASP A 438 -1.32 13.58 6.52
N SER A 439 -0.78 12.63 7.28
CA SER A 439 0.25 12.88 8.29
C SER A 439 1.59 13.25 7.68
N LEU A 440 2.46 13.87 8.48
CA LEU A 440 3.82 14.21 8.06
C LEU A 440 4.67 12.98 7.70
N LEU A 441 4.24 11.77 8.12
CA LEU A 441 4.92 10.51 7.83
C LEU A 441 4.30 9.76 6.64
N GLU A 442 2.99 9.78 6.42
CA GLU A 442 2.33 8.97 5.37
C GLU A 442 1.80 9.79 4.17
N ALA A 443 1.85 11.13 4.22
CA ALA A 443 1.26 11.95 3.17
C ALA A 443 1.87 11.66 1.79
N ARG A 444 1.01 11.26 0.85
CA ARG A 444 1.35 11.05 -0.56
C ARG A 444 0.61 12.03 -1.45
N LYS A 445 1.21 12.33 -2.60
CA LYS A 445 0.62 13.18 -3.68
C LYS A 445 0.24 14.62 -3.27
N TRP A 446 0.47 15.03 -2.02
CA TRP A 446 0.28 16.42 -1.54
C TRP A 446 1.08 17.44 -2.36
N TRP A 447 2.21 17.02 -2.93
CA TRP A 447 3.03 17.84 -3.83
C TRP A 447 2.38 18.13 -5.20
N LYS A 448 1.21 17.56 -5.52
CA LYS A 448 0.53 17.75 -6.81
C LYS A 448 -0.37 18.99 -6.86
N ASP A 449 -0.85 19.47 -5.73
CA ASP A 449 -1.89 20.51 -5.66
C ASP A 449 -1.35 21.91 -5.28
N GLY A 450 -0.03 22.06 -5.16
CA GLY A 450 0.61 23.31 -4.76
C GLY A 450 0.60 23.57 -3.25
N SER A 451 0.30 22.56 -2.44
CA SER A 451 0.36 22.64 -0.97
C SER A 451 1.74 23.01 -0.41
N ASP A 452 2.81 22.84 -1.19
CA ASP A 452 4.18 23.21 -0.81
C ASP A 452 4.34 24.69 -0.45
N ALA A 453 3.63 25.59 -1.14
CA ALA A 453 3.63 27.01 -0.80
C ALA A 453 3.02 27.28 0.59
N ARG A 454 1.91 26.61 0.90
CA ARG A 454 1.24 26.71 2.20
C ARG A 454 2.14 26.18 3.29
N ASP A 455 2.71 24.99 3.09
CA ASP A 455 3.52 24.31 4.09
C ASP A 455 4.82 25.07 4.38
N LEU A 456 5.52 25.55 3.34
CA LEU A 456 6.71 26.38 3.50
C LEU A 456 6.42 27.73 4.17
N SER A 457 5.27 28.36 3.90
CA SER A 457 4.96 29.65 4.55
C SER A 457 4.72 29.53 6.06
N ALA A 458 4.46 28.32 6.57
CA ALA A 458 4.36 28.03 7.99
C ALA A 458 5.71 27.61 8.64
N LEU A 459 6.72 27.31 7.83
CA LEU A 459 8.03 26.84 8.28
C LEU A 459 9.09 27.93 8.15
N PRO A 460 10.06 28.01 9.08
CA PRO A 460 11.26 28.82 8.90
C PRO A 460 12.28 28.08 8.00
N ALA A 461 11.85 27.69 6.80
CA ALA A 461 12.61 26.92 5.82
C ALA A 461 12.25 27.34 4.39
N GLY A 462 13.19 27.22 3.45
CA GLY A 462 12.97 27.43 2.02
C GLY A 462 12.71 26.13 1.24
N HIS A 463 13.04 25.00 1.84
CA HIS A 463 13.07 23.69 1.18
C HIS A 463 12.42 22.62 2.06
N ILE A 464 11.59 21.75 1.47
CA ILE A 464 11.12 20.50 2.08
C ILE A 464 11.82 19.33 1.39
N VAL A 465 12.52 18.52 2.18
CA VAL A 465 13.20 17.30 1.75
C VAL A 465 12.44 16.11 2.32
N PHE A 466 12.02 15.18 1.46
CA PHE A 466 11.17 14.07 1.87
C PHE A 466 11.45 12.76 1.13
N GLY A 467 11.05 11.65 1.73
CA GLY A 467 11.17 10.28 1.24
C GLY A 467 9.80 9.65 0.95
N HIS A 468 9.55 8.45 1.48
CA HIS A 468 8.26 7.72 1.57
C HIS A 468 7.62 7.24 0.25
N ASP A 469 7.73 8.01 -0.82
CA ASP A 469 7.13 7.71 -2.13
C ASP A 469 8.23 7.63 -3.21
N PRO A 470 8.84 6.46 -3.43
CA PRO A 470 9.92 6.30 -4.43
C PRO A 470 9.40 6.41 -5.87
N GLY A 471 8.07 6.47 -6.03
CA GLY A 471 7.39 6.73 -7.28
C GLY A 471 6.94 8.19 -7.43
N ALA A 472 7.25 9.06 -6.48
CA ALA A 472 6.97 10.48 -6.60
C ALA A 472 7.80 11.11 -7.71
N PHE A 473 7.26 12.21 -8.25
CA PHE A 473 7.81 12.92 -9.40
C PHE A 473 7.92 12.03 -10.65
N ARG A 474 8.89 12.26 -11.54
CA ARG A 474 8.91 11.65 -12.88
C ARG A 474 9.98 10.57 -13.01
N ASP A 475 11.21 10.88 -12.59
CA ASP A 475 12.38 10.08 -12.91
C ASP A 475 12.75 9.18 -11.71
N LYS A 476 12.12 8.01 -11.65
CA LYS A 476 12.36 7.03 -10.58
C LYS A 476 13.84 6.70 -10.45
N GLY A 477 14.30 6.52 -9.22
CA GLY A 477 15.69 6.14 -8.93
C GLY A 477 16.66 7.32 -8.85
N THR A 478 16.20 8.55 -9.00
CA THR A 478 17.05 9.75 -8.88
C THR A 478 16.48 10.76 -7.89
N ILE A 479 17.37 11.46 -7.20
CA ILE A 479 17.01 12.60 -6.36
C ILE A 479 16.56 13.72 -7.28
N GLN A 480 15.40 14.30 -6.98
CA GLN A 480 14.75 15.27 -7.85
C GLN A 480 14.30 16.48 -7.06
N ALA A 481 14.56 17.66 -7.62
CA ALA A 481 14.02 18.92 -7.14
C ALA A 481 12.77 19.32 -7.96
N ARG A 482 11.80 19.96 -7.32
CA ARG A 482 10.64 20.57 -8.01
C ARG A 482 10.35 21.96 -7.49
N ASN A 483 9.51 22.67 -8.26
CA ASN A 483 8.91 23.93 -7.87
C ASN A 483 9.96 25.00 -7.48
N ASP A 484 11.01 25.10 -8.31
CA ASP A 484 12.15 26.01 -8.10
C ASP A 484 12.93 25.75 -6.80
N GLY A 485 13.15 24.47 -6.52
CA GLY A 485 13.87 24.03 -5.31
C GLY A 485 13.04 24.06 -4.04
N ARG A 486 11.73 24.27 -4.09
CA ARG A 486 10.89 24.18 -2.88
C ARG A 486 10.78 22.77 -2.32
N LEU A 487 10.87 21.75 -3.20
CA LEU A 487 10.70 20.35 -2.85
C LEU A 487 11.88 19.50 -3.35
N PHE A 488 12.34 18.56 -2.53
CA PHE A 488 13.35 17.56 -2.87
C PHE A 488 12.88 16.17 -2.46
N LEU A 489 12.75 15.27 -3.43
CA LEU A 489 12.51 13.84 -3.18
C LEU A 489 13.85 13.13 -3.08
N ILE A 490 14.09 12.46 -1.95
CA ILE A 490 15.33 11.71 -1.69
C ILE A 490 15.13 10.20 -1.51
N ASP A 491 13.88 9.73 -1.46
CA ASP A 491 13.61 8.30 -1.63
C ASP A 491 13.74 7.92 -3.12
N VAL A 492 14.82 7.23 -3.42
CA VAL A 492 15.17 6.76 -4.76
C VAL A 492 14.89 5.27 -4.94
N GLY A 493 14.07 4.67 -4.07
CA GLY A 493 13.63 3.28 -4.18
C GLY A 493 14.78 2.28 -4.10
N MET A 494 15.68 2.45 -3.13
CA MET A 494 16.87 1.60 -2.98
C MET A 494 16.56 0.21 -2.42
N THR A 495 15.37 -0.01 -1.83
CA THR A 495 14.96 -1.36 -1.40
C THR A 495 14.89 -2.30 -2.59
N ARG A 496 15.21 -3.58 -2.35
CA ARG A 496 15.13 -4.65 -3.36
C ARG A 496 13.70 -4.86 -3.88
N ALA A 497 12.66 -4.45 -3.15
CA ALA A 497 11.28 -4.56 -3.59
C ALA A 497 10.94 -3.60 -4.76
N PHE A 498 11.53 -2.40 -4.77
CA PHE A 498 11.35 -1.43 -5.85
C PHE A 498 12.48 -1.48 -6.88
N ASP A 499 13.72 -1.57 -6.38
CA ASP A 499 14.97 -1.65 -7.14
C ASP A 499 15.10 -0.60 -8.26
N TYR A 500 14.62 0.62 -8.01
CA TYR A 500 14.74 1.72 -8.97
C TYR A 500 16.18 2.25 -9.05
N SER A 501 16.93 2.14 -7.95
CA SER A 501 18.35 2.48 -7.87
C SER A 501 19.06 1.64 -6.83
N LYS A 502 20.37 1.81 -6.70
CA LYS A 502 21.15 1.26 -5.57
C LYS A 502 21.36 2.30 -4.44
N GLY A 503 20.60 3.39 -4.47
CA GLY A 503 20.66 4.47 -3.49
C GLY A 503 21.39 5.71 -4.00
N ALA A 504 21.07 6.83 -3.35
CA ALA A 504 21.68 8.14 -3.61
C ALA A 504 21.66 9.00 -2.33
N LEU A 505 22.62 9.90 -2.20
CA LEU A 505 22.71 10.90 -1.14
C LEU A 505 22.44 12.30 -1.71
N LEU A 506 21.70 13.12 -0.98
CA LEU A 506 21.57 14.55 -1.25
C LEU A 506 22.68 15.29 -0.50
N LEU A 507 23.64 15.88 -1.21
CA LEU A 507 24.71 16.70 -0.64
C LEU A 507 24.33 18.17 -0.75
N ILE A 508 24.26 18.88 0.37
CA ILE A 508 23.93 20.31 0.42
C ILE A 508 25.15 21.07 0.94
N ASP A 509 25.78 21.78 0.02
CA ASP A 509 26.92 22.67 0.27
C ASP A 509 26.45 24.12 0.35
N ARG A 510 27.06 24.91 1.25
CA ARG A 510 26.88 26.37 1.28
C ARG A 510 28.14 27.07 0.80
N LYS A 511 28.06 27.75 -0.35
CA LYS A 511 29.18 28.48 -0.98
C LYS A 511 28.72 29.87 -1.41
N ASP A 512 29.44 30.90 -0.98
CA ASP A 512 29.20 32.30 -1.36
C ASP A 512 27.75 32.79 -1.15
N GLY A 513 27.13 32.37 -0.04
CA GLY A 513 25.73 32.73 0.27
C GLY A 513 24.69 32.01 -0.59
N GLN A 514 25.09 30.96 -1.31
CA GLN A 514 24.20 30.06 -2.05
C GLN A 514 24.26 28.65 -1.47
N ASP A 515 23.11 27.98 -1.44
CA ASP A 515 23.03 26.55 -1.19
C ASP A 515 23.07 25.83 -2.55
N ILE A 516 23.87 24.76 -2.62
CA ILE A 516 24.05 23.90 -3.79
C ILE A 516 23.67 22.50 -3.38
N ALA A 517 22.58 22.00 -3.95
CA ALA A 517 22.10 20.65 -3.76
C ALA A 517 22.62 19.75 -4.89
N THR A 518 23.34 18.70 -4.53
CA THR A 518 23.95 17.73 -5.45
C THR A 518 23.50 16.32 -5.10
N SER A 519 22.94 15.59 -6.06
CA SER A 519 22.72 14.16 -5.92
C SER A 519 24.03 13.43 -6.12
N MET A 520 24.34 12.44 -5.27
CA MET A 520 25.43 11.50 -5.48
C MET A 520 24.88 10.08 -5.43
N ASP A 521 24.98 9.34 -6.54
CA ASP A 521 24.51 7.95 -6.59
C ASP A 521 25.53 6.96 -6.01
N SER A 522 25.13 5.68 -5.92
CA SER A 522 25.99 4.58 -5.42
C SER A 522 27.32 4.40 -6.16
N SER A 523 27.43 4.87 -7.41
CA SER A 523 28.70 4.81 -8.17
C SER A 523 29.65 5.96 -7.84
N GLY A 524 29.18 6.94 -7.06
CA GLY A 524 29.88 8.17 -6.74
C GLY A 524 29.68 9.28 -7.78
N ALA A 525 28.89 9.03 -8.82
CA ALA A 525 28.56 10.05 -9.82
C ALA A 525 27.73 11.16 -9.18
N ARG A 526 28.10 12.41 -9.46
CA ARG A 526 27.48 13.61 -8.88
C ARG A 526 26.75 14.41 -9.94
N HIS A 527 25.56 14.90 -9.58
CA HIS A 527 24.73 15.75 -10.43
C HIS A 527 24.13 16.89 -9.60
N GLU A 528 24.38 18.14 -9.98
CA GLU A 528 23.73 19.30 -9.35
C GLU A 528 22.23 19.27 -9.63
N VAL A 529 21.42 19.11 -8.58
CA VAL A 529 19.96 19.06 -8.69
C VAL A 529 19.34 20.45 -8.54
N TRP A 530 20.00 21.35 -7.80
CA TRP A 530 19.53 22.71 -7.61
C TRP A 530 20.63 23.62 -7.03
N ARG A 531 20.54 24.92 -7.31
CA ARG A 531 21.35 25.97 -6.72
C ARG A 531 20.50 27.22 -6.52
N GLY A 532 20.66 27.88 -5.39
CA GLY A 532 20.00 29.15 -5.15
C GLY A 532 20.50 29.84 -3.89
N LYS A 533 19.90 30.99 -3.57
CA LYS A 533 20.27 31.77 -2.39
C LYS A 533 20.09 30.93 -1.12
N ALA A 534 21.09 30.95 -0.24
CA ALA A 534 21.04 30.28 1.04
C ALA A 534 19.81 30.73 1.82
N SER A 535 19.03 29.75 2.28
CA SER A 535 17.84 29.94 3.12
C SER A 535 18.15 29.94 4.60
#